data_AF-A0A399ULP3-F1
#
_entry.id   AF-A0A399ULP3-F1
#
_cell.length_a   1.000
_cell.length_b   1.000
_cell.length_c   1.000
_cell.angle_alpha   90.00
_cell.angle_beta   90.00
_cell.angle_gamma   90.00
#
_symmetry.space_group_name_H-M   'P 1'
#
loop_
_entity.id
_entity.type
_entity.pdbx_description
1 polymer ?
#
loop_
_entity_poly.entity_id
_entity_poly.type
_entity_poly.pdbx_seq_one_letter_code
_entity_poly.pdbx_strand_id
1 'polypeptide(L)'
;MQYAREARLEIRSAGLRRLDADEQKRLDVKSDDAWLIVSGLRRNEGKPVALSQIYVAPAYADIATRLRDWDGALHELIAQDFGVTVHRIEQEIVALPLDAEQGRILKAERGGAALQTLRRYYDRDDALMLASDTTHPGARFVYAMSYRRDA
;
A
#
# COMPACT_ATOMS: atom_id res chain seq x y z
N MET A 1 -3.36 -10.62 12.58
CA MET A 1 -2.03 -10.26 12.05
C MET A 1 -1.41 -9.19 12.93
N GLN A 2 -0.45 -9.55 13.77
CA GLN A 2 0.05 -8.71 14.86
C GLN A 2 1.09 -7.66 14.40
N TYR A 3 1.74 -7.84 13.25
CA TYR A 3 2.79 -6.93 12.75
C TYR A 3 2.28 -5.60 12.17
N ALA A 4 1.05 -5.54 11.66
CA ALA A 4 0.56 -4.35 10.96
C ALA A 4 0.19 -3.19 11.90
N ARG A 5 -0.01 -3.44 13.20
CA ARG A 5 -0.49 -2.44 14.16
C ARG A 5 0.60 -1.55 14.76
N GLU A 6 1.87 -1.94 14.70
CA GLU A 6 2.96 -1.21 15.38
C GLU A 6 3.87 -0.42 14.42
N ALA A 7 3.83 -0.72 13.12
CA ALA A 7 4.75 -0.09 12.16
C ALA A 7 4.17 1.22 11.58
N ARG A 8 4.70 2.35 12.06
CA ARG A 8 4.34 3.70 11.58
C ARG A 8 4.83 3.90 10.14
N LEU A 9 3.98 4.50 9.31
CA LEU A 9 4.30 4.87 7.93
C LEU A 9 5.01 6.23 7.92
N GLU A 10 6.26 6.27 7.48
CA GLU A 10 6.99 7.52 7.21
C GLU A 10 6.82 7.86 5.73
N ILE A 11 6.12 8.95 5.41
CA ILE A 11 5.93 9.39 4.02
C ILE A 11 7.24 9.97 3.49
N ARG A 12 7.72 9.40 2.38
CA ARG A 12 8.94 9.82 1.69
C ARG A 12 8.65 10.77 0.55
N SER A 13 7.56 10.54 -0.17
CA SER A 13 7.10 11.40 -1.26
C SER A 13 5.60 11.24 -1.44
N ALA A 14 4.95 12.31 -1.87
CA ALA A 14 3.56 12.31 -2.31
C ALA A 14 3.45 13.26 -3.50
N GLY A 15 2.78 12.83 -4.57
CA GLY A 15 2.62 13.67 -5.75
C GLY A 15 1.56 13.15 -6.71
N LEU A 16 0.96 14.07 -7.46
CA LEU A 16 0.02 13.75 -8.53
C LEU A 16 0.78 13.38 -9.79
N ARG A 17 0.51 12.21 -10.35
CA ARG A 17 0.97 11.83 -11.69
C ARG A 17 0.07 10.77 -12.30
N ARG A 18 0.16 10.62 -13.62
CA ARG A 18 -0.46 9.50 -14.33
C ARG A 18 0.23 8.19 -13.95
N LEU A 19 -0.56 7.11 -13.95
CA LEU A 19 -0.06 5.75 -13.82
C LEU A 19 0.64 5.34 -15.12
N ASP A 20 1.79 4.70 -15.02
CA ASP A 20 2.41 4.06 -16.18
C ASP A 20 1.66 2.77 -16.57
N ALA A 21 2.07 2.15 -17.68
CA ALA A 21 1.40 0.95 -18.19
C ALA A 21 1.53 -0.26 -17.24
N ASP A 22 2.65 -0.38 -16.54
CA ASP A 22 2.88 -1.49 -15.61
C ASP A 22 2.06 -1.30 -14.34
N GLU A 23 1.91 -0.06 -13.86
CA GLU A 23 1.05 0.28 -12.73
C GLU A 23 -0.43 0.10 -13.07
N GLN A 24 -0.89 0.58 -14.23
CA GLN A 24 -2.26 0.34 -14.69
C GLN A 24 -2.57 -1.16 -14.73
N LYS A 25 -1.67 -1.96 -15.29
CA LYS A 25 -1.79 -3.42 -15.30
C LYS A 25 -1.73 -4.02 -13.90
N ARG A 26 -0.82 -3.57 -13.05
CA ARG A 26 -0.63 -4.08 -11.67
C ARG A 26 -1.87 -3.83 -10.82
N LEU A 27 -2.47 -2.66 -10.96
CA LEU A 27 -3.65 -2.24 -10.21
C LEU A 27 -4.96 -2.73 -10.82
N ASP A 28 -4.94 -3.28 -12.04
CA ASP A 28 -6.12 -3.65 -12.84
C ASP A 28 -7.05 -2.45 -13.09
N VAL A 29 -6.46 -1.34 -13.55
CA VAL A 29 -7.18 -0.10 -13.87
C VAL A 29 -6.77 0.42 -15.25
N LYS A 30 -7.66 1.15 -15.89
CA LYS A 30 -7.38 1.94 -17.10
C LYS A 30 -7.81 3.37 -16.85
N SER A 31 -6.86 4.30 -16.81
CA SER A 31 -7.13 5.71 -16.49
C SER A 31 -6.03 6.60 -17.04
N ASP A 32 -6.43 7.70 -17.68
CA ASP A 32 -5.54 8.76 -18.15
C ASP A 32 -5.45 9.95 -17.17
N ASP A 33 -6.15 9.84 -16.03
CA ASP A 33 -6.18 10.87 -14.99
C ASP A 33 -4.94 10.82 -14.12
N ALA A 34 -4.68 11.92 -13.40
CA ALA A 34 -3.62 11.96 -12.41
C ALA A 34 -4.08 11.31 -11.11
N TRP A 35 -3.32 10.34 -10.63
CA TRP A 35 -3.49 9.69 -9.34
C TRP A 35 -2.56 10.31 -8.32
N LEU A 36 -2.99 10.35 -7.06
CA LEU A 36 -2.07 10.69 -5.97
C LEU A 36 -1.27 9.45 -5.62
N ILE A 37 0.06 9.56 -5.71
CA ILE A 37 0.97 8.46 -5.44
C ILE A 37 1.85 8.81 -4.26
N VAL A 38 1.76 7.97 -3.23
CA VAL A 38 2.43 8.14 -1.95
C VAL A 38 3.43 7.01 -1.75
N SER A 39 4.70 7.35 -1.63
CA SER A 39 5.74 6.40 -1.22
C SER A 39 5.97 6.54 0.27
N GLY A 40 5.93 5.42 1.00
CA GLY A 40 6.12 5.41 2.44
C GLY A 40 6.98 4.24 2.91
N LEU A 41 7.79 4.49 3.93
CA LEU A 41 8.64 3.49 4.57
C LEU A 41 8.07 3.17 5.95
N ARG A 42 7.69 1.91 6.17
CA ARG A 42 7.25 1.45 7.48
C ARG A 42 8.45 1.08 8.33
N ARG A 43 8.49 1.58 9.56
CA ARG A 43 9.53 1.24 10.54
C ARG A 43 8.95 0.56 11.76
N ASN A 44 9.67 -0.44 12.26
CA ASN A 44 9.47 -0.99 13.58
C ASN A 44 10.80 -0.92 14.35
N GLU A 45 10.79 -0.37 15.56
CA GLU A 45 12.00 -0.13 16.37
C GLU A 45 13.14 0.55 15.56
N GLY A 46 12.79 1.53 14.73
CA GLY A 46 13.73 2.26 13.85
C GLY A 46 14.21 1.50 12.61
N LYS A 47 13.96 0.19 12.50
CA LYS A 47 14.35 -0.64 11.34
C LYS A 47 13.27 -0.58 10.24
N PRO A 48 13.65 -0.44 8.96
CA PRO A 48 12.69 -0.52 7.87
C PRO A 48 12.16 -1.97 7.72
N VAL A 49 10.84 -2.10 7.76
CA VAL A 49 10.14 -3.40 7.69
C VAL A 49 9.25 -3.54 6.46
N ALA A 50 8.88 -2.43 5.82
CA ALA A 50 8.15 -2.45 4.56
C ALA A 50 8.33 -1.16 3.77
N LEU A 51 8.28 -1.26 2.45
CA LEU A 51 8.21 -0.12 1.53
C LEU A 51 6.87 -0.19 0.81
N SER A 52 6.08 0.87 0.89
CA SER A 52 4.74 0.94 0.31
C SER A 52 4.70 2.00 -0.79
N GLN A 53 4.12 1.64 -1.93
CA GLN A 53 3.58 2.57 -2.92
C GLN A 53 2.06 2.54 -2.79
N ILE A 54 1.45 3.69 -2.52
CA ILE A 54 0.01 3.82 -2.33
C ILE A 54 -0.52 4.70 -3.45
N TYR A 55 -1.50 4.18 -4.17
CA TYR A 55 -2.14 4.77 -5.33
C TYR A 55 -3.56 5.17 -4.92
N VAL A 56 -3.83 6.45 -4.85
CA VAL A 56 -5.12 7.00 -4.44
C VAL A 56 -5.83 7.50 -5.68
N ALA A 57 -7.07 7.04 -5.87
CA ALA A 57 -7.84 7.38 -7.06
C ALA A 57 -8.07 8.91 -7.15
N PRO A 58 -8.21 9.45 -8.38
CA PRO A 58 -8.31 10.90 -8.59
C PRO A 58 -9.40 11.58 -7.75
N ALA A 59 -10.54 10.90 -7.54
CA ALA A 59 -11.66 11.39 -6.75
C ALA A 59 -11.31 11.67 -5.27
N TYR A 60 -10.22 11.09 -4.75
CA TYR A 60 -9.79 11.21 -3.36
C TYR A 60 -8.41 11.85 -3.21
N ALA A 61 -7.86 12.42 -4.28
CA ALA A 61 -6.50 12.92 -4.32
C ALA A 61 -6.24 14.12 -3.39
N ASP A 62 -7.29 14.84 -2.97
CA ASP A 62 -7.17 16.01 -2.08
C ASP A 62 -6.67 15.68 -0.66
N ILE A 63 -6.67 14.39 -0.27
CA ILE A 63 -6.05 13.95 0.98
C ILE A 63 -4.55 14.29 1.07
N ALA A 64 -3.90 14.58 -0.07
CA ALA A 64 -2.50 15.02 -0.14
C ALA A 64 -2.18 16.14 0.86
N THR A 65 -3.14 17.05 1.08
CA THR A 65 -3.00 18.18 1.99
C THR A 65 -2.89 17.78 3.46
N ARG A 66 -3.41 16.61 3.83
CA ARG A 66 -3.51 16.11 5.21
C ARG A 66 -2.54 14.99 5.55
N LEU A 67 -1.83 14.46 4.55
CA LEU A 67 -0.91 13.35 4.73
C LEU A 67 0.15 13.58 5.81
N ARG A 68 0.59 14.82 6.03
CA ARG A 68 1.62 15.15 7.03
C ARG A 68 1.17 14.97 8.48
N ASP A 69 -0.12 15.17 8.74
CA ASP A 69 -0.69 15.16 10.09
C ASP A 69 -1.49 13.88 10.37
N TRP A 70 -1.40 12.90 9.46
CA TRP A 70 -2.15 11.65 9.53
C TRP A 70 -1.24 10.47 9.85
N ASP A 71 -1.50 9.82 10.99
CA ASP A 71 -0.76 8.64 11.45
C ASP A 71 -1.52 7.31 11.24
N GLY A 72 -2.77 7.38 10.79
CA GLY A 72 -3.64 6.22 10.53
C GLY A 72 -3.44 5.59 9.15
N ALA A 73 -4.34 4.69 8.78
CA ALA A 73 -4.33 4.13 7.43
C ALA A 73 -4.94 5.12 6.42
N LEU A 74 -4.43 5.18 5.18
CA LEU A 74 -4.93 6.16 4.20
C LEU A 74 -6.41 5.94 3.82
N HIS A 75 -6.90 4.70 3.86
CA HIS A 75 -8.32 4.42 3.59
C HIS A 75 -9.24 4.99 4.69
N GLU A 76 -8.76 5.07 5.93
CA GLU A 76 -9.48 5.72 7.03
C GLU A 76 -9.53 7.24 6.83
N LEU A 77 -8.43 7.85 6.35
CA LEU A 77 -8.41 9.27 5.99
C LEU A 77 -9.39 9.58 4.85
N ILE A 78 -9.40 8.77 3.80
CA ILE A 78 -10.37 8.93 2.70
C ILE A 78 -11.80 8.79 3.23
N ALA A 79 -12.07 7.80 4.07
CA ALA A 79 -13.39 7.60 4.67
C ALA A 79 -13.84 8.82 5.49
N GLN A 80 -12.93 9.38 6.30
CA GLN A 80 -13.19 10.56 7.12
C GLN A 80 -13.49 11.80 6.27
N ASP A 81 -12.73 12.03 5.20
CA ASP A 81 -12.78 13.31 4.46
C ASP A 81 -13.86 13.35 3.40
N PHE A 82 -14.20 12.19 2.83
CA PHE A 82 -15.14 12.09 1.71
C PHE A 82 -16.46 11.41 2.12
N GLY A 83 -16.59 10.95 3.36
CA GLY A 83 -17.80 10.28 3.85
C GLY A 83 -18.07 8.93 3.16
N VAL A 84 -17.02 8.27 2.69
CA VAL A 84 -17.07 6.95 2.01
C VAL A 84 -16.63 5.83 2.96
N THR A 85 -16.90 4.58 2.60
CA THR A 85 -16.50 3.42 3.42
C THR A 85 -15.99 2.31 2.51
N VAL A 86 -14.96 1.61 2.97
CA VAL A 86 -14.45 0.42 2.29
C VAL A 86 -15.49 -0.70 2.40
N HIS A 87 -15.99 -1.16 1.26
CA HIS A 87 -16.96 -2.25 1.18
C HIS A 87 -16.29 -3.58 0.83
N ARG A 88 -15.25 -3.56 0.00
CA ARG A 88 -14.51 -4.75 -0.43
C ARG A 88 -13.01 -4.50 -0.39
N ILE A 89 -12.27 -5.51 0.05
CA ILE A 89 -10.81 -5.52 -0.01
C ILE A 89 -10.39 -6.74 -0.79
N GLU A 90 -9.60 -6.53 -1.83
CA GLU A 90 -8.85 -7.61 -2.49
C GLU A 90 -7.40 -7.54 -2.10
N GLN A 91 -6.79 -8.71 -1.89
CA GLN A 91 -5.40 -8.81 -1.54
C GLN A 91 -4.71 -9.91 -2.34
N GLU A 92 -3.68 -9.51 -3.06
CA GLU A 92 -2.74 -10.41 -3.73
C GLU A 92 -1.42 -10.44 -2.95
N ILE A 93 -0.83 -11.62 -2.82
CA ILE A 93 0.48 -11.81 -2.21
C ILE A 93 1.35 -12.59 -3.19
N VAL A 94 2.51 -12.04 -3.51
CA VAL A 94 3.49 -12.67 -4.40
C VAL A 94 4.87 -12.67 -3.75
N ALA A 95 5.69 -13.65 -4.10
CA ALA A 95 7.10 -13.71 -3.71
C ALA A 95 7.97 -13.25 -4.87
N LEU A 96 8.79 -12.23 -4.66
CA LEU A 96 9.67 -11.65 -5.67
C LEU A 96 11.03 -11.30 -5.05
N PRO A 97 12.14 -11.32 -5.82
CA PRO A 97 13.42 -10.84 -5.34
C PRO A 97 13.38 -9.32 -5.17
N LEU A 98 14.05 -8.81 -4.12
CA LEU A 98 14.27 -7.37 -3.95
C LEU A 98 15.13 -6.82 -5.08
N ASP A 99 14.67 -5.74 -5.71
CA ASP A 99 15.53 -4.98 -6.61
C ASP A 99 16.64 -4.22 -5.83
N ALA A 100 17.53 -3.54 -6.55
CA ALA A 100 18.65 -2.82 -5.95
C ALA A 100 18.20 -1.63 -5.08
N GLU A 101 17.16 -0.91 -5.47
CA GLU A 101 16.65 0.25 -4.74
C GLU A 101 15.90 -0.20 -3.48
N GLN A 102 15.00 -1.18 -3.62
CA GLN A 102 14.26 -1.80 -2.53
C GLN A 102 15.22 -2.39 -1.49
N GLY A 103 16.23 -3.17 -1.92
CA GLY A 103 17.25 -3.72 -1.01
C GLY A 103 17.96 -2.62 -0.22
N ARG A 104 18.36 -1.53 -0.89
CA ARG A 104 19.01 -0.38 -0.23
C ARG A 104 18.08 0.30 0.78
N ILE A 105 16.84 0.62 0.40
CA ILE A 105 15.87 1.32 1.27
C ILE A 105 15.50 0.45 2.47
N LEU A 106 15.25 -0.83 2.22
CA LEU A 106 14.84 -1.80 3.25
C LEU A 106 16.03 -2.33 4.05
N LYS A 107 17.27 -1.90 3.77
CA LYS A 107 18.48 -2.41 4.41
C LYS A 107 18.51 -3.94 4.39
N ALA A 108 18.23 -4.52 3.22
CA ALA A 108 18.15 -5.95 2.97
C ALA A 108 19.02 -6.30 1.75
N GLU A 109 19.34 -7.57 1.61
CA GLU A 109 20.17 -8.05 0.50
C GLU A 109 19.44 -7.85 -0.84
N ARG A 110 20.13 -7.26 -1.81
CA ARG A 110 19.65 -7.19 -3.21
C ARG A 110 19.49 -8.61 -3.74
N GLY A 111 18.36 -8.90 -4.37
CA GLY A 111 18.02 -10.25 -4.83
C GLY A 111 17.51 -11.18 -3.72
N GLY A 112 17.55 -10.75 -2.46
CA GLY A 112 16.96 -11.49 -1.35
C GLY A 112 15.44 -11.61 -1.50
N ALA A 113 14.88 -12.66 -0.92
CA ALA A 113 13.45 -12.93 -1.01
C ALA A 113 12.62 -11.82 -0.34
N ALA A 114 11.54 -11.40 -1.00
CA ALA A 114 10.54 -10.51 -0.44
C ALA A 114 9.13 -11.03 -0.70
N LEU A 115 8.21 -10.65 0.19
CA LEU A 115 6.79 -10.75 -0.03
C LEU A 115 6.26 -9.38 -0.46
N GLN A 116 5.64 -9.32 -1.62
CA GLN A 116 4.92 -8.15 -2.10
C GLN A 116 3.43 -8.39 -1.92
N THR A 117 2.75 -7.47 -1.24
CA THR A 117 1.30 -7.51 -1.00
C THR A 117 0.65 -6.32 -1.69
N LEU A 118 -0.23 -6.57 -2.65
CA LEU A 118 -1.10 -5.54 -3.20
C LEU A 118 -2.47 -5.66 -2.56
N ARG A 119 -2.90 -4.59 -1.89
CA ARG A 119 -4.26 -4.44 -1.37
C ARG A 119 -5.01 -3.40 -2.16
N ARG A 120 -6.19 -3.76 -2.67
CA ARG A 120 -7.11 -2.85 -3.36
C ARG A 120 -8.35 -2.65 -2.50
N TYR A 121 -8.73 -1.41 -2.27
CA TYR A 121 -9.85 -1.02 -1.40
C TYR A 121 -10.92 -0.40 -2.27
N TYR A 122 -12.11 -1.00 -2.24
CA TYR A 122 -13.23 -0.61 -3.09
C TYR A 122 -14.37 -0.06 -2.23
N ASP A 123 -15.09 0.93 -2.77
CA ASP A 123 -16.30 1.45 -2.17
C ASP A 123 -17.52 0.55 -2.48
N ARG A 124 -18.70 1.02 -2.07
CA ARG A 124 -19.98 0.33 -2.25
C ARG A 124 -20.41 0.14 -3.71
N ASP A 125 -19.86 0.93 -4.63
CA ASP A 125 -20.15 0.90 -6.05
C ASP A 125 -19.07 0.10 -6.81
N ASP A 126 -18.24 -0.65 -6.08
CA ASP A 126 -17.08 -1.40 -6.57
C ASP A 126 -16.03 -0.52 -7.28
N ALA A 127 -16.03 0.80 -7.01
CA ALA A 127 -15.01 1.70 -7.51
C ALA A 127 -13.74 1.63 -6.64
N LEU A 128 -12.57 1.58 -7.28
CA LEU A 128 -11.30 1.53 -6.57
C LEU A 128 -11.04 2.89 -5.89
N MET A 129 -10.97 2.89 -4.56
CA MET A 129 -10.66 4.07 -3.76
C MET A 129 -9.16 4.32 -3.69
N LEU A 130 -8.43 3.26 -3.29
CA LEU A 130 -6.99 3.26 -3.25
C LEU A 130 -6.46 1.84 -3.39
N ALA A 131 -5.21 1.73 -3.83
CA ALA A 131 -4.43 0.51 -3.77
C ALA A 131 -3.10 0.74 -3.04
N SER A 132 -2.63 -0.24 -2.29
CA SER A 132 -1.35 -0.21 -1.58
C SER A 132 -0.53 -1.42 -2.00
N ASP A 133 0.53 -1.18 -2.77
CA ASP A 133 1.53 -2.18 -3.13
C ASP A 133 2.69 -2.09 -2.14
N THR A 134 2.88 -3.12 -1.32
CA THR A 134 3.82 -3.11 -0.21
C THR A 134 4.80 -4.27 -0.29
N THR A 135 6.09 -3.95 -0.29
CA THR A 135 7.19 -4.91 -0.31
C THR A 135 7.75 -5.11 1.10
N HIS A 136 7.88 -6.36 1.51
CA HIS A 136 8.39 -6.79 2.80
C HIS A 136 9.59 -7.74 2.62
N PRO A 137 10.76 -7.46 3.24
CA PRO A 137 11.87 -8.41 3.24
C PRO A 137 11.46 -9.72 3.94
N GLY A 138 11.72 -10.87 3.31
CA GLY A 138 11.21 -12.18 3.75
C GLY A 138 11.64 -12.60 5.15
N ALA A 139 12.83 -12.19 5.60
CA ALA A 139 13.32 -12.49 6.95
C ALA A 139 12.63 -11.69 8.08
N ARG A 140 11.75 -10.73 7.75
CA ARG A 140 11.16 -9.78 8.72
C ARG A 140 9.65 -9.75 8.71
N PHE A 141 9.01 -10.54 7.86
CA PHE A 141 7.57 -10.49 7.66
C PHE A 141 6.99 -11.87 7.44
N VAL A 142 5.94 -12.17 8.20
CA VAL A 142 5.15 -13.39 8.07
C VAL A 142 3.71 -12.98 7.81
N TYR A 143 3.16 -13.47 6.69
CA TYR A 143 1.73 -13.43 6.45
C TYR A 143 1.10 -14.72 6.98
N ALA A 144 0.13 -14.60 7.89
CA ALA A 144 -0.57 -15.75 8.47
C ALA A 144 -2.09 -15.53 8.39
N MET A 145 -2.79 -16.56 7.93
CA MET A 145 -4.24 -16.64 7.79
C MET A 145 -4.73 -17.96 8.38
N SER A 146 -5.89 -17.95 9.03
CA SER A 146 -6.58 -19.16 9.46
C SER A 146 -8.02 -19.10 8.95
N TYR A 147 -8.48 -20.23 8.43
CA TYR A 147 -9.83 -20.38 7.92
C TYR A 147 -10.57 -21.41 8.77
N ARG A 148 -11.85 -21.17 9.01
CA ARG A 148 -12.77 -22.17 9.53
C ARG A 148 -13.78 -22.45 8.44
N ARG A 149 -14.10 -23.71 8.24
CA ARG A 149 -15.16 -24.13 7.33
C ARG A 149 -16.49 -23.92 8.05
N ASP A 150 -17.46 -23.33 7.37
CA ASP A 150 -18.85 -23.34 7.86
C ASP A 150 -19.41 -24.77 7.83
N ALA A 151 -20.26 -25.10 8.80
CA ALA A 151 -20.81 -26.45 8.99
C ALA A 151 -21.60 -26.95 7.77
#